data_AF-A0A225VQA6-F1
#
_entry.id   AF-A0A225VQA6-F1
#
_cell.length_a   1.000
_cell.length_b   1.000
_cell.length_c   1.000
_cell.angle_alpha   90.00
_cell.angle_beta   90.00
_cell.angle_gamma   90.00
#
_symmetry.space_group_name_H-M   'P 1'
#
loop_
_entity.id
_entity.type
_entity.pdbx_description
1 polymer ?
#
loop_
_entity_poly.entity_id
_entity_poly.type
_entity_poly.pdbx_seq_one_letter_code
_entity_poly.pdbx_strand_id
1 'polypeptide(L)'
;MGKATEVVAPTPPVVVEEHPNPVEEPPGPKTLISLEQLEHFHAAESAAERVDRLQNALGVQHYQVNPCTSVWVDFCFGVLNFARDKACLPLEKTLILLTLAHEIYEFASQLLVGAESPLRLTVSKISEPVPPSSPDLQDDTSTAKEAISTQARHTFPAAYPSIEAVYDQFREKIGHVSGVVTSNDNSGNVDTSSAAPTPFSPGEVAQVVAFFTSTFFRHLGAYQYISRVPRPSVVREVSMPIEIPLHPGTLADATLHAE
;
A
#
# COMPACT_ATOMS: atom_id res chain seq x y z
N MET A 1 16.20 -10.43 -81.61
CA MET A 1 17.55 -9.87 -81.33
C MET A 1 17.39 -8.75 -80.30
N GLY A 2 18.20 -8.75 -79.23
CA GLY A 2 18.49 -7.65 -78.27
C GLY A 2 17.33 -7.14 -77.40
N LYS A 3 17.31 -7.34 -76.06
CA LYS A 3 18.01 -6.57 -74.99
C LYS A 3 17.51 -5.12 -74.89
N ALA A 4 17.23 -4.49 -73.75
CA ALA A 4 17.23 -4.86 -72.33
C ALA A 4 16.56 -3.70 -71.54
N THR A 5 15.85 -4.07 -70.47
CA THR A 5 15.76 -3.39 -69.15
C THR A 5 15.45 -1.88 -69.04
N GLU A 6 14.30 -1.55 -68.44
CA GLU A 6 14.18 -0.41 -67.54
C GLU A 6 13.52 -0.87 -66.22
N VAL A 7 14.17 -0.52 -65.13
CA VAL A 7 13.94 -0.96 -63.75
C VAL A 7 12.86 -0.09 -63.13
N VAL A 8 11.74 -0.68 -62.73
CA VAL A 8 10.81 -0.06 -61.77
C VAL A 8 10.89 -0.87 -60.50
N ALA A 9 11.50 -0.27 -59.47
CA ALA A 9 11.66 -0.84 -58.15
C ALA A 9 10.28 -1.06 -57.49
N PRO A 10 9.99 -2.25 -56.93
CA PRO A 10 8.83 -2.44 -56.08
C PRO A 10 9.13 -1.89 -54.68
N THR A 11 8.24 -1.01 -54.22
CA THR A 11 8.15 -0.46 -52.87
C THR A 11 8.28 -1.56 -51.81
N PRO A 12 9.17 -1.45 -50.81
CA PRO A 12 9.29 -2.46 -49.77
C PRO A 12 8.02 -2.47 -48.91
N PRO A 13 7.55 -3.65 -48.45
CA PRO A 13 6.46 -3.73 -47.51
C PRO A 13 6.87 -3.05 -46.21
N VAL A 14 5.99 -2.19 -45.70
CA VAL A 14 6.09 -1.57 -44.38
C VAL A 14 6.19 -2.70 -43.36
N VAL A 15 7.40 -2.93 -42.86
CA VAL A 15 7.63 -3.69 -41.65
C VAL A 15 7.04 -2.85 -40.54
N VAL A 16 5.79 -3.17 -40.18
CA VAL A 16 5.25 -2.78 -38.89
C VAL A 16 6.15 -3.50 -37.88
N GLU A 17 7.09 -2.75 -37.28
CA GLU A 17 7.72 -3.18 -36.04
C GLU A 17 6.58 -3.46 -35.06
N GLU A 18 6.26 -4.74 -34.92
CA GLU A 18 5.46 -5.26 -33.84
C GLU A 18 6.24 -4.95 -32.57
N HIS A 19 5.89 -3.81 -31.96
CA HIS A 19 6.20 -3.52 -30.58
C HIS A 19 5.90 -4.79 -29.79
N PRO A 20 6.85 -5.37 -29.04
CA PRO A 20 6.54 -6.53 -28.24
C PRO A 20 5.48 -6.07 -27.24
N ASN A 21 4.23 -6.49 -27.48
CA ASN A 21 3.18 -6.39 -26.50
C ASN A 21 3.77 -6.92 -25.19
N PRO A 22 3.64 -6.18 -24.06
CA PRO A 22 3.93 -6.75 -22.77
C PRO A 22 3.11 -8.03 -22.71
N VAL A 23 3.80 -9.17 -22.70
CA VAL A 23 3.19 -10.46 -22.43
C VAL A 23 2.46 -10.25 -21.10
N GLU A 24 1.13 -10.22 -21.14
CA GLU A 24 0.31 -10.29 -19.95
C GLU A 24 0.70 -11.59 -19.27
N GLU A 25 1.63 -11.47 -18.33
CA GLU A 25 1.98 -12.50 -17.39
C GLU A 25 0.65 -12.95 -16.77
N PRO A 26 0.34 -14.27 -16.78
CA PRO A 26 -0.90 -14.76 -16.18
C PRO A 26 -0.98 -14.19 -14.76
N PRO A 27 -2.17 -13.82 -14.26
CA PRO A 27 -2.30 -13.17 -12.96
C PRO A 27 -1.73 -14.11 -11.90
N GLY A 28 -0.46 -13.89 -11.57
CA GLY A 28 0.23 -14.63 -10.54
C GLY A 28 -0.50 -14.41 -9.22
N PRO A 29 -0.25 -15.26 -8.22
CA PRO A 29 -0.72 -14.96 -6.87
C PRO A 29 -0.30 -13.53 -6.54
N LYS A 30 -1.27 -12.68 -6.18
CA LYS A 30 -1.03 -11.29 -5.79
C LYS A 30 -0.17 -11.28 -4.55
N THR A 31 1.13 -11.31 -4.73
CA THR A 31 2.12 -11.27 -3.66
C THR A 31 2.37 -9.81 -3.30
N LEU A 32 2.58 -9.55 -2.02
CA LEU A 32 2.81 -8.18 -1.55
C LEU A 32 4.08 -7.55 -2.13
N ILE A 33 5.10 -8.38 -2.36
CA ILE A 33 6.37 -8.01 -2.99
C ILE A 33 6.74 -9.12 -3.99
N SER A 34 7.53 -8.78 -5.00
CA SER A 34 8.06 -9.76 -5.96
C SER A 34 9.11 -10.69 -5.34
N LEU A 35 9.34 -11.84 -6.00
CA LEU A 35 10.39 -12.79 -5.62
C LEU A 35 11.78 -12.12 -5.63
N GLU A 36 12.09 -11.35 -6.67
CA GLU A 36 13.37 -10.64 -6.80
C GLU A 36 13.60 -9.65 -5.64
N GLN A 37 12.56 -8.92 -5.23
CA GLN A 37 12.63 -8.02 -4.08
C GLN A 37 12.89 -8.77 -2.77
N LEU A 38 12.30 -9.96 -2.60
CA LEU A 38 12.56 -10.80 -1.43
C LEU A 38 14.00 -11.35 -1.43
N GLU A 39 14.53 -11.73 -2.59
CA GLU A 39 15.92 -12.16 -2.72
C GLU A 39 16.89 -11.03 -2.35
N HIS A 40 16.66 -9.81 -2.85
CA HIS A 40 17.44 -8.64 -2.47
C HIS A 40 17.35 -8.33 -0.98
N PHE A 41 16.18 -8.52 -0.37
CA PHE A 41 16.00 -8.42 1.08
C PHE A 41 16.82 -9.48 1.83
N HIS A 42 16.87 -10.72 1.35
CA HIS A 42 17.69 -11.78 1.97
C HIS A 42 19.19 -11.56 1.79
N ALA A 43 19.61 -11.04 0.64
CA ALA A 43 21.00 -10.75 0.31
C ALA A 43 21.59 -9.61 1.15
N ALA A 44 20.77 -8.68 1.65
CA ALA A 44 21.24 -7.57 2.46
C ALA A 44 21.86 -8.03 3.80
N GLU A 45 23.07 -7.54 4.08
CA GLU A 45 23.89 -7.96 5.21
C GLU A 45 23.46 -7.29 6.52
N SER A 46 22.99 -6.04 6.44
CA SER A 46 22.61 -5.25 7.61
C SER A 46 21.09 -5.13 7.77
N ALA A 47 20.63 -5.04 9.02
CA ALA A 47 19.21 -4.83 9.32
C ALA A 47 18.70 -3.48 8.75
N ALA A 48 19.54 -2.44 8.77
CA ALA A 48 19.19 -1.13 8.21
C ALA A 48 18.97 -1.20 6.70
N GLU A 49 19.86 -1.88 5.97
CA GLU A 49 19.69 -2.09 4.53
C GLU A 49 18.45 -2.92 4.22
N ARG A 50 18.18 -3.98 5.00
CA ARG A 50 16.96 -4.78 4.83
C ARG A 50 15.68 -3.95 4.99
N VAL A 51 15.64 -3.05 5.98
CA VAL A 51 14.51 -2.15 6.20
C VAL A 51 14.37 -1.16 5.03
N ASP A 52 15.47 -0.67 4.47
CA ASP A 52 15.45 0.19 3.27
C ASP A 52 14.93 -0.54 2.03
N ARG A 53 15.43 -1.76 1.77
CA ARG A 53 14.94 -2.63 0.68
C ARG A 53 13.46 -2.93 0.82
N LEU A 54 12.99 -3.22 2.04
CA LEU A 54 11.59 -3.50 2.32
C LEU A 54 10.70 -2.26 2.09
N GLN A 55 11.12 -1.08 2.54
CA GLN A 55 10.37 0.16 2.28
C GLN A 55 10.21 0.41 0.78
N ASN A 56 11.29 0.24 0.01
CA ASN A 56 11.27 0.38 -1.44
C ASN A 56 10.36 -0.66 -2.11
N ALA A 57 10.41 -1.92 -1.65
CA ALA A 57 9.56 -2.98 -2.17
C ALA A 57 8.07 -2.76 -1.89
N LEU A 58 7.73 -2.22 -0.71
CA LEU A 58 6.36 -1.88 -0.32
C LEU A 58 5.86 -0.54 -0.89
N GLY A 59 6.71 0.21 -1.61
CA GLY A 59 6.36 1.54 -2.15
C GLY A 59 6.10 2.59 -1.07
N VAL A 60 6.63 2.39 0.15
CA VAL A 60 6.39 3.29 1.28
C VAL A 60 7.29 4.50 1.19
N GLN A 61 6.66 5.67 1.03
CA GLN A 61 7.32 6.95 1.22
C GLN A 61 7.05 7.44 2.65
N HIS A 62 8.08 7.96 3.31
CA HIS A 62 7.98 8.56 4.66
C HIS A 62 7.74 7.60 5.85
N TYR A 63 8.37 6.42 5.85
CA TYR A 63 8.36 5.47 6.98
C TYR A 63 8.59 6.14 8.35
N GLN A 64 9.53 7.08 8.46
CA GLN A 64 9.86 7.77 9.71
C GLN A 64 8.84 8.84 10.13
N VAL A 65 7.99 9.30 9.22
CA VAL A 65 7.07 10.42 9.45
C VAL A 65 5.66 9.91 9.72
N ASN A 66 5.25 8.83 9.06
CA ASN A 66 3.94 8.23 9.25
C ASN A 66 4.01 7.05 10.24
N PRO A 67 3.56 7.22 11.50
CA PRO A 67 3.68 6.21 12.53
C PRO A 67 2.82 4.96 12.22
N CYS A 68 1.70 5.11 11.52
CA CYS A 68 0.87 3.98 11.11
C CYS A 68 1.59 3.12 10.07
N THR A 69 2.24 3.77 9.11
CA THR A 69 3.07 3.08 8.11
C THR A 69 4.32 2.46 8.74
N SER A 70 4.93 3.12 9.72
CA SER A 70 6.06 2.56 10.47
C SER A 70 5.70 1.22 11.12
N VAL A 71 4.58 1.16 11.85
CA VAL A 71 4.14 -0.08 12.51
C VAL A 71 3.86 -1.20 11.51
N TRP A 72 3.29 -0.86 10.35
CA TRP A 72 3.03 -1.85 9.30
C TRP A 72 4.33 -2.40 8.70
N VAL A 73 5.29 -1.53 8.36
CA VAL A 73 6.60 -1.96 7.84
C VAL A 73 7.37 -2.79 8.87
N ASP A 74 7.34 -2.39 10.15
CA ASP A 74 7.97 -3.15 11.25
C ASP A 74 7.35 -4.54 11.41
N PHE A 75 6.03 -4.63 11.25
CA PHE A 75 5.33 -5.91 11.26
C PHE A 75 5.77 -6.80 10.08
N CYS A 76 5.77 -6.28 8.86
CA CYS A 76 6.25 -6.99 7.67
C CYS A 76 7.72 -7.43 7.82
N PHE A 77 8.57 -6.55 8.36
CA PHE A 77 9.97 -6.86 8.66
C PHE A 77 10.11 -8.00 9.67
N GLY A 78 9.28 -7.99 10.72
CA GLY A 78 9.21 -9.07 11.69
C GLY A 78 8.80 -10.40 11.07
N VAL A 79 7.79 -10.41 10.19
CA VAL A 79 7.33 -11.60 9.46
C VAL A 79 8.46 -12.17 8.60
N LEU A 80 9.17 -11.33 7.84
CA LEU A 80 10.26 -11.76 6.97
C LEU A 80 11.46 -12.32 7.75
N ASN A 81 11.87 -11.67 8.84
CA ASN A 81 12.93 -12.21 9.69
C ASN A 81 12.51 -13.51 10.39
N PHE A 82 11.25 -13.63 10.80
CA PHE A 82 10.75 -14.90 11.33
C PHE A 82 10.82 -16.02 10.28
N ALA A 83 10.34 -15.76 9.07
CA ALA A 83 10.35 -16.72 7.97
C ALA A 83 11.77 -17.20 7.66
N ARG A 84 12.73 -16.28 7.64
CA ARG A 84 14.15 -16.55 7.38
C ARG A 84 14.85 -17.26 8.54
N ASP A 85 14.82 -16.66 9.74
CA ASP A 85 15.74 -17.01 10.83
C ASP A 85 15.17 -18.05 11.80
N LYS A 86 13.84 -18.17 11.89
CA LYS A 86 13.17 -19.08 12.84
C LYS A 86 12.50 -20.24 12.15
N ALA A 87 11.73 -19.97 11.10
CA ALA A 87 10.99 -20.99 10.38
C ALA A 87 11.77 -21.58 9.19
N CYS A 88 12.87 -20.96 8.78
CA CYS A 88 13.73 -21.38 7.67
C CYS A 88 12.94 -21.71 6.40
N LEU A 89 11.94 -20.89 6.07
CA LEU A 89 11.02 -21.13 4.97
C LEU A 89 11.69 -20.82 3.62
N PRO A 90 11.38 -21.59 2.56
CA PRO A 90 11.67 -21.22 1.18
C PRO A 90 11.09 -19.85 0.81
N LEU A 91 11.65 -19.21 -0.22
CA LEU A 91 11.25 -17.87 -0.67
C LEU A 91 9.77 -17.82 -1.04
N GLU A 92 9.27 -18.83 -1.73
CA GLU A 92 7.90 -18.93 -2.19
C GLU A 92 6.92 -19.00 -1.01
N LYS A 93 7.26 -19.81 0.00
CA LYS A 93 6.47 -19.90 1.25
C LYS A 93 6.54 -18.61 2.05
N THR A 94 7.68 -17.93 2.03
CA THR A 94 7.87 -16.64 2.69
C THR A 94 6.99 -15.56 2.06
N LEU A 95 6.86 -15.52 0.73
CA LEU A 95 5.94 -14.60 0.03
C LEU A 95 4.48 -14.88 0.40
N ILE A 96 4.09 -16.15 0.45
CA ILE A 96 2.73 -16.55 0.87
C ILE A 96 2.46 -16.09 2.30
N LEU A 97 3.43 -16.33 3.21
CA LEU A 97 3.31 -15.93 4.61
C LEU A 97 3.19 -14.41 4.76
N LEU A 98 4.02 -13.64 4.04
CA LEU A 98 3.97 -12.18 4.07
C LEU A 98 2.64 -11.65 3.53
N THR A 99 2.14 -12.22 2.44
CA THR A 99 0.86 -11.84 1.84
C THR A 99 -0.29 -12.13 2.80
N LEU A 100 -0.32 -13.34 3.38
CA LEU A 100 -1.27 -13.72 4.42
C LEU A 100 -1.22 -12.73 5.61
N ALA A 101 -0.01 -12.40 6.07
CA ALA A 101 0.20 -11.48 7.18
C ALA A 101 -0.40 -10.10 6.89
N HIS A 102 -0.15 -9.58 5.69
CA HIS A 102 -0.65 -8.30 5.25
C HIS A 102 -2.18 -8.30 5.14
N GLU A 103 -2.80 -9.33 4.57
CA GLU A 103 -4.26 -9.41 4.48
C GLU A 103 -4.93 -9.40 5.86
N ILE A 104 -4.35 -10.10 6.84
CA ILE A 104 -4.86 -10.12 8.22
C ILE A 104 -4.65 -8.75 8.87
N TYR A 105 -3.50 -8.11 8.62
CA TYR A 105 -3.23 -6.77 9.11
C TYR A 105 -4.21 -5.75 8.53
N GLU A 106 -4.46 -5.78 7.21
CA GLU A 106 -5.44 -4.92 6.56
C GLU A 106 -6.81 -5.12 7.18
N PHE A 107 -7.29 -6.35 7.29
CA PHE A 107 -8.56 -6.67 7.93
C PHE A 107 -8.64 -6.09 9.34
N ALA A 108 -7.64 -6.32 10.18
CA ALA A 108 -7.61 -5.84 11.56
C ALA A 108 -7.48 -4.31 11.69
N SER A 109 -6.95 -3.66 10.66
CA SER A 109 -6.78 -2.20 10.58
C SER A 109 -7.97 -1.48 9.93
N GLN A 110 -8.92 -2.21 9.34
CA GLN A 110 -10.13 -1.63 8.76
C GLN A 110 -11.03 -1.09 9.87
N LEU A 111 -11.37 0.19 9.75
CA LEU A 111 -12.30 0.85 10.64
C LEU A 111 -13.72 0.37 10.32
N LEU A 112 -14.41 -0.28 11.25
CA LEU A 112 -15.85 -0.55 11.10
C LEU A 112 -16.59 0.77 11.35
N VAL A 113 -16.83 1.50 10.27
CA VAL A 113 -17.80 2.59 10.29
C VAL A 113 -19.17 1.93 10.37
N GLY A 114 -19.90 2.20 11.46
CA GLY A 114 -21.24 1.65 11.67
C GLY A 114 -22.10 1.81 10.42
N ALA A 115 -22.85 0.76 10.07
CA ALA A 115 -23.82 0.76 8.99
C ALA A 115 -24.59 2.10 8.99
N GLU A 116 -24.79 2.68 7.79
CA GLU A 116 -25.27 4.04 7.51
C GLU A 116 -24.18 5.12 7.23
N SER A 117 -23.16 4.82 6.41
CA SER A 117 -22.58 5.81 5.48
C SER A 117 -21.54 5.20 4.53
N PRO A 118 -21.74 5.26 3.21
CA PRO A 118 -20.75 4.82 2.24
C PRO A 118 -19.77 5.97 1.98
N LEU A 119 -18.87 6.23 2.92
CA LEU A 119 -17.64 6.95 2.62
C LEU A 119 -16.48 6.00 2.84
N ARG A 120 -16.13 5.28 1.77
CA ARG A 120 -14.76 4.78 1.58
C ARG A 120 -13.84 5.97 1.88
N LEU A 121 -13.11 5.89 2.99
CA LEU A 121 -11.96 6.75 3.27
C LEU A 121 -10.88 6.40 2.25
N THR A 122 -11.09 6.90 1.03
CA THR A 122 -10.04 7.13 0.06
C THR A 122 -9.19 8.24 0.65
N VAL A 123 -7.94 7.91 0.95
CA VAL A 123 -6.88 8.89 1.13
C VAL A 123 -6.79 9.68 -0.16
N SER A 124 -7.51 10.80 -0.28
CA SER A 124 -7.26 11.94 -1.18
C SER A 124 -8.45 12.90 -1.19
N LYS A 125 -8.30 14.03 -0.50
CA LYS A 125 -8.54 15.38 -1.04
C LYS A 125 -8.21 16.41 0.04
N ILE A 126 -7.00 16.92 -0.04
CA ILE A 126 -6.65 18.24 0.46
C ILE A 126 -7.34 19.27 -0.45
N SER A 127 -7.85 20.33 0.19
CA SER A 127 -8.36 21.59 -0.37
C SER A 127 -9.83 21.62 -0.78
N GLU A 128 -10.65 22.18 0.13
CA GLU A 128 -11.77 23.05 -0.24
C GLU A 128 -11.46 24.46 0.29
N PRO A 129 -11.47 25.51 -0.55
CA PRO A 129 -11.10 26.86 -0.14
C PRO A 129 -12.26 27.54 0.59
N VAL A 130 -11.93 28.20 1.71
CA VAL A 130 -12.85 29.05 2.48
C VAL A 130 -13.29 30.25 1.62
N PRO A 131 -14.60 30.59 1.53
CA PRO A 131 -15.03 31.80 0.84
C PRO A 131 -14.63 33.05 1.64
N PRO A 132 -14.27 34.16 0.98
CA PRO A 132 -13.85 35.38 1.65
C PRO A 132 -15.07 36.08 2.26
N SER A 133 -15.16 36.11 3.59
CA SER A 133 -16.02 37.04 4.30
C SER A 133 -15.26 38.36 4.49
N SER A 134 -15.85 39.47 4.07
CA SER A 134 -15.43 40.84 4.40
C SER A 134 -16.68 41.70 4.50
N PRO A 135 -16.61 42.91 5.05
CA PRO A 135 -16.21 43.24 6.42
C PRO A 135 -17.33 44.06 7.11
N ASP A 136 -17.36 44.14 8.44
CA ASP A 136 -17.84 45.37 9.07
C ASP A 136 -17.27 45.58 10.48
N LEU A 137 -17.00 46.85 10.76
CA LEU A 137 -16.19 47.42 11.84
C LEU A 137 -16.89 47.38 13.21
N GLN A 138 -16.13 47.19 14.30
CA GLN A 138 -15.79 48.23 15.30
C GLN A 138 -15.08 47.68 16.55
N ASP A 139 -14.18 48.53 17.06
CA ASP A 139 -13.30 48.45 18.23
C ASP A 139 -13.96 47.98 19.56
N ASP A 140 -13.23 47.23 20.39
CA ASP A 140 -12.51 47.81 21.53
C ASP A 140 -11.85 46.73 22.44
N THR A 141 -10.70 47.11 22.99
CA THR A 141 -9.81 46.38 23.91
C THR A 141 -10.46 45.72 25.14
N SER A 142 -10.11 44.46 25.43
CA SER A 142 -9.73 44.02 26.78
C SER A 142 -9.11 42.61 26.83
N THR A 143 -8.05 42.52 27.61
CA THR A 143 -7.24 41.34 27.90
C THR A 143 -8.02 40.33 28.75
N ALA A 144 -8.27 39.13 28.24
CA ALA A 144 -8.56 37.96 29.07
C ALA A 144 -8.08 36.68 28.38
N LYS A 145 -7.18 35.97 29.07
CA LYS A 145 -6.87 34.56 28.82
C LYS A 145 -8.17 33.77 28.93
N GLU A 146 -8.63 33.17 27.84
CA GLU A 146 -9.52 32.03 27.95
C GLU A 146 -9.17 31.00 26.89
N ALA A 147 -8.60 29.90 27.37
CA ALA A 147 -8.36 28.70 26.62
C ALA A 147 -9.72 28.14 26.18
N ILE A 148 -10.12 28.40 24.94
CA ILE A 148 -11.23 27.71 24.32
C ILE A 148 -10.73 26.32 23.93
N SER A 149 -10.71 25.45 24.94
CA SER A 149 -10.73 24.00 24.78
C SER A 149 -11.96 23.68 23.96
N THR A 150 -11.78 23.47 22.65
CA THR A 150 -12.85 23.04 21.76
C THR A 150 -13.09 21.57 22.08
N GLN A 151 -14.01 21.35 23.02
CA GLN A 151 -14.47 20.06 23.48
C GLN A 151 -14.91 19.23 22.27
N ALA A 152 -14.13 18.19 21.99
CA ALA A 152 -14.35 17.27 20.91
C ALA A 152 -15.78 16.71 20.98
N ARG A 153 -16.53 16.90 19.89
CA ARG A 153 -17.77 16.17 19.64
C ARG A 153 -17.47 14.68 19.79
N HIS A 154 -18.17 14.04 20.72
CA HIS A 154 -18.22 12.59 20.87
C HIS A 154 -18.72 11.97 19.57
N THR A 155 -17.78 11.68 18.67
CA THR A 155 -17.97 10.73 17.58
C THR A 155 -17.86 9.35 18.21
N PHE A 156 -18.86 8.51 17.96
CA PHE A 156 -18.84 7.11 18.33
C PHE A 156 -17.47 6.52 17.96
N PRO A 157 -16.79 5.79 18.87
CA PRO A 157 -15.48 5.27 18.56
C PRO A 157 -15.65 4.28 17.41
N ALA A 158 -15.13 4.67 16.26
CA ALA A 158 -14.91 3.79 15.14
C ALA A 158 -14.27 2.49 15.67
N ALA A 159 -15.03 1.40 15.58
CA ALA A 159 -14.63 0.15 16.20
C ALA A 159 -13.71 -0.58 15.23
N TYR A 160 -12.57 -1.07 15.71
CA TYR A 160 -11.81 -2.06 14.96
C TYR A 160 -12.48 -3.43 15.12
N PRO A 161 -12.25 -4.39 14.22
CA PRO A 161 -12.67 -5.77 14.42
C PRO A 161 -12.21 -6.29 15.78
N SER A 162 -13.03 -7.15 16.39
CA SER A 162 -12.65 -7.77 17.66
C SER A 162 -11.45 -8.70 17.47
N ILE A 163 -10.72 -8.96 18.56
CA ILE A 163 -9.55 -9.87 18.53
C ILE A 163 -9.98 -11.26 18.07
N GLU A 164 -11.16 -11.71 18.49
CA GLU A 164 -11.75 -12.99 18.10
C GLU A 164 -12.01 -13.04 16.60
N ALA A 165 -12.60 -11.99 16.02
CA ALA A 165 -12.85 -11.91 14.58
C ALA A 165 -11.55 -11.95 13.76
N VAL A 166 -10.50 -11.27 14.23
CA VAL A 166 -9.18 -11.30 13.57
C VAL A 166 -8.53 -12.68 13.68
N TYR A 167 -8.67 -13.35 14.82
CA TYR A 167 -8.19 -14.71 15.01
C TYR A 167 -8.94 -15.72 14.14
N ASP A 168 -10.25 -15.57 13.99
CA ASP A 168 -11.07 -16.40 13.11
C ASP A 168 -10.67 -16.22 11.65
N GLN A 169 -10.47 -14.97 11.21
CA GLN A 169 -9.97 -14.67 9.88
C GLN A 169 -8.58 -15.29 9.63
N PHE A 170 -7.69 -15.25 10.62
CA PHE A 170 -6.38 -15.90 10.55
C PHE A 170 -6.51 -17.42 10.46
N ARG A 171 -7.34 -18.05 11.31
CA ARG A 171 -7.57 -19.51 11.30
C ARG A 171 -8.16 -19.99 9.97
N GLU A 172 -9.10 -19.24 9.43
CA GLU A 172 -9.69 -19.53 8.14
C GLU A 172 -8.62 -19.47 7.05
N LYS A 173 -7.88 -18.37 6.93
CA LYS A 173 -6.87 -18.22 5.87
C LYS A 173 -5.73 -19.23 6.01
N ILE A 174 -5.23 -19.51 7.21
CA ILE A 174 -4.19 -20.53 7.40
C ILE A 174 -4.71 -21.94 7.10
N GLY A 175 -5.99 -22.22 7.37
CA GLY A 175 -6.66 -23.48 7.02
C GLY A 175 -6.71 -23.71 5.51
N HIS A 176 -7.12 -22.70 4.75
CA HIS A 176 -7.13 -22.73 3.28
C HIS A 176 -5.73 -23.00 2.71
N VAL A 177 -4.72 -22.28 3.23
CA VAL A 177 -3.34 -22.39 2.77
C VAL A 177 -2.65 -23.67 3.27
N SER A 178 -3.20 -24.35 4.28
CA SER A 178 -2.76 -25.67 4.73
C SER A 178 -3.55 -26.83 4.11
N GLY A 179 -4.50 -26.55 3.20
CA GLY A 179 -5.38 -27.56 2.58
C GLY A 179 -6.36 -28.24 3.54
N VAL A 180 -6.57 -27.68 4.72
CA VAL A 180 -7.60 -28.14 5.65
C VAL A 180 -8.93 -27.56 5.17
N VAL A 181 -9.60 -28.29 4.28
CA VAL A 181 -10.97 -27.98 3.87
C VAL A 181 -11.86 -28.18 5.10
N THR A 182 -12.40 -27.10 5.66
CA THR A 182 -13.52 -27.17 6.60
C THR A 182 -14.77 -27.53 5.82
N SER A 183 -14.97 -28.83 5.58
CA SER A 183 -16.17 -29.34 4.92
C SER A 183 -17.40 -29.04 5.77
N ASN A 184 -18.16 -28.02 5.37
CA ASN A 184 -19.52 -27.81 5.84
C ASN A 184 -20.56 -27.79 4.70
N ASP A 185 -20.16 -28.14 3.47
CA ASP A 185 -21.09 -28.30 2.36
C ASP A 185 -21.55 -29.76 2.25
N ASN A 186 -22.75 -29.96 2.76
CA ASN A 186 -23.57 -31.13 2.54
C ASN A 186 -24.06 -31.14 1.08
N SER A 187 -23.23 -31.63 0.14
CA SER A 187 -23.73 -32.19 -1.12
C SER A 187 -22.76 -33.24 -1.64
N GLY A 188 -23.23 -34.48 -1.69
CA GLY A 188 -22.46 -35.58 -2.25
C GLY A 188 -22.24 -35.35 -3.74
N ASN A 189 -20.99 -35.20 -4.15
CA ASN A 189 -20.57 -35.64 -5.46
C ASN A 189 -19.15 -36.18 -5.38
N VAL A 190 -19.02 -37.43 -5.83
CA VAL A 190 -17.79 -38.21 -5.89
C VAL A 190 -17.00 -37.74 -7.12
N ASP A 191 -15.67 -37.83 -7.02
CA ASP A 191 -14.68 -37.65 -8.09
C ASP A 191 -14.27 -36.22 -8.48
N THR A 192 -13.29 -35.68 -7.74
CA THR A 192 -11.95 -35.30 -8.22
C THR A 192 -11.30 -34.49 -7.11
N SER A 193 -10.64 -35.18 -6.17
CA SER A 193 -9.79 -34.51 -5.19
C SER A 193 -8.53 -34.04 -5.91
N SER A 194 -8.62 -32.90 -6.60
CA SER A 194 -7.45 -32.10 -6.96
C SER A 194 -6.91 -31.57 -5.65
N ALA A 195 -6.07 -32.38 -4.99
CA ALA A 195 -5.31 -31.98 -3.82
C ALA A 195 -4.47 -30.77 -4.21
N ALA A 196 -5.00 -29.58 -3.95
CA ALA A 196 -4.24 -28.35 -4.10
C ALA A 196 -2.97 -28.51 -3.27
N PRO A 197 -1.78 -28.27 -3.83
CA PRO A 197 -0.54 -28.39 -3.09
C PRO A 197 -0.61 -27.45 -1.90
N THR A 198 -0.57 -28.03 -0.69
CA THR A 198 -0.58 -27.26 0.56
C THR A 198 0.79 -26.63 0.74
N PRO A 199 0.96 -25.30 0.61
CA PRO A 199 2.27 -24.68 0.71
C PRO A 199 2.94 -24.88 2.08
N PHE A 200 2.20 -25.04 3.17
CA PHE A 200 2.78 -25.28 4.50
C PHE A 200 2.53 -26.70 5.02
N SER A 201 3.55 -27.25 5.67
CA SER A 201 3.45 -28.45 6.49
C SER A 201 2.83 -28.14 7.86
N PRO A 202 2.26 -29.13 8.57
CA PRO A 202 1.67 -28.91 9.89
C PRO A 202 2.63 -28.31 10.92
N GLY A 203 3.93 -28.65 10.84
CA GLY A 203 4.96 -28.08 11.71
C GLY A 203 5.23 -26.60 11.43
N GLU A 204 5.29 -26.21 10.16
CA GLU A 204 5.43 -24.80 9.76
C GLU A 204 4.19 -23.99 10.18
N VAL A 205 2.98 -24.54 10.01
CA VAL A 205 1.74 -23.90 10.46
C VAL A 205 1.76 -23.64 11.97
N ALA A 206 2.20 -24.61 12.78
CA ALA A 206 2.29 -24.43 14.24
C ALA A 206 3.26 -23.28 14.62
N GLN A 207 4.40 -23.17 13.92
CA GLN A 207 5.35 -22.08 14.14
C GLN A 207 4.78 -20.73 13.71
N VAL A 208 4.10 -20.67 12.55
CA VAL A 208 3.44 -19.46 12.06
C VAL A 208 2.38 -19.00 13.05
N VAL A 209 1.52 -19.91 13.54
CA VAL A 209 0.50 -19.59 14.55
C VAL A 209 1.13 -19.07 15.83
N ALA A 210 2.19 -19.70 16.34
CA ALA A 210 2.91 -19.23 17.52
C ALA A 210 3.53 -17.83 17.32
N PHE A 211 4.09 -17.56 16.14
CA PHE A 211 4.65 -16.25 15.80
C PHE A 211 3.57 -15.17 15.71
N PHE A 212 2.47 -15.43 15.01
CA PHE A 212 1.37 -14.48 14.89
C PHE A 212 0.75 -14.18 16.25
N THR A 213 0.41 -15.21 17.02
CA THR A 213 -0.21 -15.01 18.35
C THR A 213 0.68 -14.24 19.32
N SER A 214 2.02 -14.32 19.20
CA SER A 214 2.95 -13.55 20.04
C SER A 214 3.27 -12.15 19.50
N THR A 215 3.31 -11.97 18.18
CA THR A 215 3.86 -10.77 17.55
C THR A 215 2.80 -9.89 16.90
N PHE A 216 1.81 -10.47 16.22
CA PHE A 216 0.79 -9.75 15.48
C PHE A 216 -0.05 -8.86 16.41
N PHE A 217 -0.55 -9.41 17.53
CA PHE A 217 -1.40 -8.65 18.44
C PHE A 217 -0.68 -7.47 19.11
N ARG A 218 0.65 -7.57 19.29
CA ARG A 218 1.46 -6.44 19.75
C ARG A 218 1.48 -5.30 18.74
N HIS A 219 1.68 -5.61 17.46
CA HIS A 219 1.67 -4.60 16.38
C HIS A 219 0.28 -4.04 16.14
N LEU A 220 -0.76 -4.88 16.19
CA LEU A 220 -2.15 -4.43 16.08
C LEU A 220 -2.51 -3.46 17.20
N GLY A 221 -2.16 -3.78 18.46
CA GLY A 221 -2.38 -2.88 19.59
C GLY A 221 -1.67 -1.53 19.41
N ALA A 222 -0.42 -1.55 18.92
CA ALA A 222 0.32 -0.33 18.60
C ALA A 222 -0.36 0.49 17.50
N TYR A 223 -0.78 -0.14 16.40
CA TYR A 223 -1.49 0.52 15.30
C TYR A 223 -2.80 1.17 15.76
N GLN A 224 -3.63 0.42 16.50
CA GLN A 224 -4.92 0.90 17.01
C GLN A 224 -4.72 2.06 18.00
N TYR A 225 -3.70 1.99 18.85
CA TYR A 225 -3.35 3.08 19.75
C TYR A 225 -2.95 4.34 18.99
N ILE A 226 -2.01 4.22 18.04
CA ILE A 226 -1.53 5.34 17.23
C ILE A 226 -2.65 5.99 16.43
N SER A 227 -3.57 5.20 15.91
CA SER A 227 -4.67 5.66 15.07
C SER A 227 -5.78 6.34 15.88
N ARG A 228 -5.94 5.99 17.16
CA ARG A 228 -6.99 6.55 18.05
C ARG A 228 -6.57 7.84 18.74
N VAL A 229 -5.28 8.05 18.97
CA VAL A 229 -4.79 9.22 19.73
C VAL A 229 -4.58 10.39 18.77
N PRO A 230 -5.36 11.49 18.87
CA PRO A 230 -5.11 12.69 18.11
C PRO A 230 -3.72 13.23 18.45
N ARG A 231 -2.88 13.43 17.43
CA ARG A 231 -1.55 14.00 17.62
C ARG A 231 -1.57 15.50 17.32
N PRO A 232 -0.86 16.32 18.12
CA PRO A 232 -0.68 17.73 17.78
C PRO A 232 0.07 17.81 16.45
N SER A 233 -0.58 18.35 15.42
CA SER A 233 0.06 18.67 14.16
C SER A 233 0.70 20.04 14.25
N VAL A 234 1.93 20.16 13.73
CA VAL A 234 2.60 21.46 13.58
C VAL A 234 2.43 21.87 12.13
N VAL A 235 1.63 22.92 11.90
CA VAL A 235 1.56 23.54 10.57
C VAL A 235 2.82 24.38 10.40
N ARG A 236 3.66 23.99 9.44
CA ARG A 236 4.84 24.77 9.05
C ARG A 236 4.52 25.50 7.75
N GLU A 237 4.43 26.82 7.83
CA GLU A 237 4.36 27.66 6.64
C GLU A 237 5.76 27.73 6.02
N VAL A 238 5.86 27.40 4.73
CA VAL A 238 7.12 27.44 3.98
C VAL A 238 6.90 28.37 2.79
N SER A 239 7.61 29.49 2.76
CA SER A 239 7.60 30.42 1.64
C SER A 239 8.27 29.76 0.44
N MET A 240 7.49 29.33 -0.55
CA MET A 240 8.05 28.87 -1.83
C MET A 240 8.30 30.07 -2.74
N PRO A 241 9.51 30.22 -3.29
CA PRO A 241 9.73 31.17 -4.38
C PRO A 241 8.96 30.67 -5.60
N ILE A 242 8.02 31.48 -6.08
CA ILE A 242 7.30 31.21 -7.33
C ILE A 242 8.04 31.96 -8.42
N GLU A 243 8.58 31.23 -9.40
CA GLU A 243 9.11 31.86 -10.61
C GLU A 243 7.94 32.46 -11.39
N ILE A 244 7.92 33.78 -11.53
CA ILE A 244 6.93 34.47 -12.34
C ILE A 244 7.37 34.28 -13.80
N PRO A 245 6.53 33.68 -14.67
CA PRO A 245 6.87 33.54 -16.07
C PRO A 245 7.13 34.93 -16.67
N LEU A 246 8.23 35.06 -17.42
CA LEU A 246 8.59 36.28 -18.13
C LEU A 246 7.41 36.75 -18.98
N HIS A 247 7.12 38.05 -18.91
CA HIS A 247 6.09 38.63 -19.78
C HIS A 247 6.48 38.45 -21.24
N PRO A 248 5.52 38.12 -22.13
CA PRO A 248 5.79 38.09 -23.55
C PRO A 248 6.29 39.47 -24.00
N GLY A 249 7.36 39.49 -24.79
CA GLY A 249 7.91 40.73 -25.36
C GLY A 249 6.85 41.48 -26.16
N THR A 250 6.96 42.80 -26.22
CA THR A 250 5.99 43.61 -26.95
C THR A 250 6.14 43.37 -28.46
N LEU A 251 5.05 43.47 -29.22
CA LEU A 251 5.12 43.42 -30.70
C LEU A 251 5.99 44.55 -31.30
N ALA A 252 6.30 45.58 -30.52
CA ALA A 252 7.23 46.64 -30.91
C ALA A 252 8.70 46.17 -30.93
N ASP A 253 9.02 45.10 -30.20
CA ASP A 253 10.36 44.48 -30.18
C ASP A 253 10.53 43.44 -31.30
N ALA A 254 9.48 43.19 -32.09
CA ALA A 254 9.54 42.27 -33.22
C ALA A 254 10.27 42.93 -34.40
N THR A 255 11.56 42.62 -34.57
CA THR A 255 12.30 42.97 -35.77
C THR A 255 11.95 41.99 -36.91
N LEU A 256 11.40 42.51 -38.00
CA LEU A 256 11.28 41.78 -39.26
C LEU A 256 12.68 41.42 -39.76
N HIS A 257 13.03 40.13 -39.71
CA HIS A 257 14.16 39.63 -40.47
C HIS A 257 13.78 39.69 -41.96
N ALA A 258 14.41 40.62 -42.69
CA ALA A 258 14.36 40.63 -44.14
C ALA A 258 15.23 39.49 -44.66
N GLU A 259 14.60 38.58 -45.41
CA GLU A 259 15.26 37.58 -46.25
C GLU A 259 15.48 38.13 -47.66
#